data_AF-A0A2P4S608-F1
#
_entry.id   AF-A0A2P4S608-F1
#
_cell.length_a   1.000
_cell.length_b   1.000
_cell.length_c   1.000
_cell.angle_alpha   90.00
_cell.angle_beta   90.00
_cell.angle_gamma   90.00
#
_symmetry.space_group_name_H-M   'P 1'
#
loop_
_entity.id
_entity.type
_entity.pdbx_description
1 polymer ?
#
loop_
_entity_poly.entity_id
_entity_poly.type
_entity_poly.pdbx_seq_one_letter_code
_entity_poly.pdbx_strand_id
1 'polypeptide(L)'
;MVVSSWRDPQEDVAGGTPSGPNPAAQPAREQPPQQQGGSAAPHTPQTPSQPGPPSTPGTAGDKGPGQQGSGQSQQHIECVVCGDKSSGKHYGQFTCEGCKSFFKRSVRRNLTYTCRANRNCPIDQHHRNQCQYCRLKKCLKVGMRRE
;
A
#
# COMPACT_ATOMS: atom_id res chain seq x y z
N MET A 1 32.20 -34.10 28.02
CA MET A 1 32.68 -33.39 26.82
C MET A 1 32.68 -34.37 25.66
N VAL A 2 31.72 -34.28 24.75
CA VAL A 2 31.77 -34.97 23.46
C VAL A 2 31.43 -33.94 22.39
N VAL A 3 32.47 -33.42 21.76
CA VAL A 3 32.37 -32.67 20.50
C VAL A 3 32.33 -33.70 19.39
N SER A 4 31.35 -33.62 18.51
CA SER A 4 31.37 -34.28 17.18
C SER A 4 30.18 -33.73 16.40
N SER A 5 30.38 -32.64 15.65
CA SER A 5 30.90 -32.66 14.26
C SER A 5 29.75 -32.83 13.28
N TRP A 6 29.35 -31.69 12.75
CA TRP A 6 28.52 -31.49 11.59
C TRP A 6 29.09 -32.33 10.44
N ARG A 7 28.23 -33.01 9.68
CA ARG A 7 28.62 -33.60 8.40
C ARG A 7 27.45 -33.48 7.43
N ASP A 8 27.72 -32.69 6.41
CA ASP A 8 27.02 -32.61 5.13
C ASP A 8 27.44 -33.81 4.26
N PRO A 9 26.55 -34.32 3.40
CA PRO A 9 27.01 -34.94 2.16
C PRO A 9 26.27 -34.39 0.93
N GLN A 10 26.75 -33.26 0.43
CA GLN A 10 26.94 -32.99 -0.98
C GLN A 10 28.04 -33.92 -1.51
N GLU A 11 27.75 -34.66 -2.59
CA GLU A 11 28.61 -34.94 -3.76
C GLU A 11 28.10 -36.22 -4.45
N ASP A 12 27.59 -36.07 -5.68
CA ASP A 12 27.96 -36.95 -6.80
C ASP A 12 27.35 -36.44 -8.13
N VAL A 13 28.24 -36.10 -9.06
CA VAL A 13 28.28 -36.58 -10.46
C VAL A 13 28.61 -35.50 -11.51
N ALA A 14 29.69 -35.81 -12.24
CA ALA A 14 30.29 -35.27 -13.47
C ALA A 14 29.34 -34.52 -14.44
N GLY A 15 29.76 -33.56 -15.27
CA GLY A 15 31.07 -33.32 -15.90
C GLY A 15 30.92 -33.39 -17.43
N GLY A 16 31.26 -32.29 -18.14
CA GLY A 16 31.38 -32.18 -19.61
C GLY A 16 30.10 -31.71 -20.33
N THR A 17 30.06 -30.74 -21.25
CA THR A 17 31.08 -30.03 -22.08
C THR A 17 30.44 -28.74 -22.65
N PRO A 18 31.19 -27.65 -22.93
CA PRO A 18 30.70 -26.48 -23.65
C PRO A 18 31.07 -26.53 -25.14
N SER A 19 30.13 -26.25 -26.05
CA SER A 19 30.43 -25.83 -27.43
C SER A 19 29.19 -25.29 -28.16
N GLY A 20 29.30 -24.07 -28.68
CA GLY A 20 28.59 -23.63 -29.88
C GLY A 20 27.72 -22.37 -29.74
N PRO A 21 28.15 -21.20 -30.24
CA PRO A 21 27.26 -20.09 -30.55
C PRO A 21 26.64 -20.30 -31.93
N ASN A 22 25.34 -20.05 -32.07
CA ASN A 22 24.66 -20.05 -33.38
C ASN A 22 23.80 -18.78 -33.51
N PRO A 23 24.18 -17.82 -34.37
CA PRO A 23 23.33 -16.69 -34.75
C PRO A 23 22.68 -16.97 -36.11
N ALA A 24 21.35 -17.03 -36.15
CA ALA A 24 20.57 -16.95 -37.38
C ALA A 24 19.18 -16.38 -37.01
N ALA A 25 18.94 -15.10 -37.30
CA ALA A 25 18.31 -14.62 -38.54
C ALA A 25 16.77 -14.73 -38.50
N GLN A 26 16.14 -13.55 -38.44
CA GLN A 26 14.70 -13.30 -38.52
C GLN A 26 14.17 -13.61 -39.94
N PRO A 27 12.86 -13.84 -40.09
CA PRO A 27 12.12 -12.95 -40.98
C PRO A 27 10.79 -12.45 -40.40
N ALA A 28 10.41 -11.28 -40.91
CA ALA A 28 9.20 -10.53 -40.63
C ALA A 28 7.94 -11.10 -41.31
N ARG A 29 6.82 -10.36 -41.15
CA ARG A 29 5.51 -10.39 -41.87
C ARG A 29 4.45 -11.24 -41.14
N GLU A 30 3.18 -10.86 -40.95
CA GLU A 30 2.24 -10.01 -41.71
C GLU A 30 1.21 -9.32 -40.78
N GLN A 31 0.68 -8.17 -41.23
CA GLN A 31 -0.33 -7.32 -40.58
C GLN A 31 -1.77 -7.70 -40.99
N PRO A 32 -2.80 -7.47 -40.15
CA PRO A 32 -4.19 -7.32 -40.60
C PRO A 32 -4.57 -5.85 -40.95
N PRO A 33 -5.60 -5.63 -41.80
CA PRO A 33 -5.72 -4.43 -42.64
C PRO A 33 -6.42 -3.21 -41.99
N GLN A 34 -6.03 -2.02 -42.49
CA GLN A 34 -6.65 -0.72 -42.29
C GLN A 34 -7.87 -0.48 -43.20
N GLN A 35 -8.87 0.25 -42.71
CA GLN A 35 -9.85 1.04 -43.50
C GLN A 35 -10.22 2.27 -42.62
N GLN A 36 -9.68 3.47 -42.80
CA GLN A 36 -9.85 4.56 -43.80
C GLN A 36 -11.08 5.49 -43.62
N GLY A 37 -10.79 6.80 -43.61
CA GLY A 37 -11.69 7.95 -43.81
C GLY A 37 -11.63 8.95 -42.63
N GLY A 38 -11.34 10.24 -42.75
CA GLY A 38 -11.17 11.18 -43.87
C GLY A 38 -10.75 12.57 -43.32
N SER A 39 -10.35 13.46 -44.24
CA SER A 39 -9.45 14.62 -44.08
C SER A 39 -10.00 15.93 -43.46
N ALA A 40 -9.04 16.73 -42.93
CA ALA A 40 -8.90 18.22 -42.91
C ALA A 40 -10.01 19.06 -42.21
N ALA A 41 -9.79 20.20 -41.54
CA ALA A 41 -8.70 21.19 -41.42
C ALA A 41 -8.93 22.02 -40.10
N PRO A 42 -8.11 23.04 -39.77
CA PRO A 42 -7.91 23.54 -38.40
C PRO A 42 -8.91 24.63 -37.97
N HIS A 43 -9.24 24.68 -36.68
CA HIS A 43 -9.80 25.86 -36.05
C HIS A 43 -9.40 25.97 -34.57
N THR A 44 -9.40 27.23 -34.14
CA THR A 44 -8.82 27.87 -32.97
C THR A 44 -9.47 27.51 -31.62
N PRO A 45 -8.79 27.81 -30.49
CA PRO A 45 -9.26 27.48 -29.15
C PRO A 45 -10.27 28.52 -28.65
N GLN A 46 -11.54 28.12 -28.44
CA GLN A 46 -12.51 28.92 -27.70
C GLN A 46 -13.45 27.98 -26.93
N THR A 47 -13.22 27.80 -25.63
CA THR A 47 -14.19 27.24 -24.68
C THR A 47 -15.15 28.34 -24.22
N PRO A 48 -16.45 28.27 -24.55
CA PRO A 48 -17.45 29.17 -23.99
C PRO A 48 -17.83 28.72 -22.57
N SER A 49 -18.11 29.75 -21.78
CA SER A 49 -18.49 29.73 -20.38
C SER A 49 -19.65 28.80 -20.02
N GLN A 50 -19.57 28.33 -18.78
CA GLN A 50 -20.60 27.66 -17.99
C GLN A 50 -21.95 28.41 -18.01
N PRO A 51 -23.06 27.67 -17.85
CA PRO A 51 -24.04 28.05 -16.83
C PRO A 51 -24.16 26.95 -15.76
N GLY A 52 -24.03 27.36 -14.50
CA GLY A 52 -24.09 26.49 -13.33
C GLY A 52 -25.49 25.94 -13.03
N PRO A 53 -25.58 24.89 -12.19
CA PRO A 53 -26.85 24.45 -11.62
C PRO A 53 -27.30 25.36 -10.46
N PRO A 54 -28.62 25.45 -10.20
CA PRO A 54 -29.20 26.42 -9.28
C PRO A 54 -28.79 26.17 -7.82
N SER A 55 -28.45 27.26 -7.14
CA SER A 55 -28.27 27.31 -5.69
C SER A 55 -29.64 27.19 -5.00
N THR A 56 -29.88 26.09 -4.32
CA THR A 56 -30.94 25.98 -3.31
C THR A 56 -30.40 26.46 -1.96
N PRO A 57 -31.05 27.44 -1.30
CA PRO A 57 -30.76 27.76 0.09
C PRO A 57 -31.64 26.89 0.99
N GLY A 58 -31.04 26.06 1.84
CA GLY A 58 -31.84 25.25 2.74
C GLY A 58 -31.06 24.39 3.72
N THR A 59 -31.09 24.83 4.97
CA THR A 59 -30.89 24.05 6.20
C THR A 59 -29.47 24.04 6.76
N ALA A 60 -29.24 24.97 7.68
CA ALA A 60 -28.29 24.87 8.75
C ALA A 60 -28.39 23.49 9.42
N GLY A 61 -27.40 22.64 9.16
CA GLY A 61 -27.14 21.44 9.96
C GLY A 61 -26.42 21.86 11.23
N ASP A 62 -27.21 22.26 12.23
CA ASP A 62 -26.81 22.26 13.64
C ASP A 62 -26.20 20.89 13.97
N LYS A 63 -24.87 20.81 14.07
CA LYS A 63 -24.21 19.69 14.74
C LYS A 63 -24.10 20.05 16.21
N GLY A 64 -25.22 19.98 16.91
CA GLY A 64 -25.25 20.00 18.36
C GLY A 64 -24.23 19.00 18.93
N PRO A 65 -23.58 19.32 20.06
CA PRO A 65 -22.79 18.35 20.79
C PRO A 65 -23.78 17.38 21.44
N GLY A 66 -23.97 16.22 20.82
CA GLY A 66 -24.70 15.10 21.38
C GLY A 66 -24.02 14.60 22.65
N GLN A 67 -24.32 15.26 23.76
CA GLN A 67 -24.19 14.75 25.11
C GLN A 67 -25.45 13.93 25.39
N GLN A 68 -25.29 12.62 25.58
CA GLN A 68 -26.02 11.82 26.58
C GLN A 68 -25.62 10.35 26.46
N GLY A 69 -25.14 9.79 27.58
CA GLY A 69 -24.78 8.38 27.70
C GLY A 69 -23.97 8.12 28.97
N SER A 70 -24.67 8.04 30.09
CA SER A 70 -24.16 7.79 31.44
C SER A 70 -23.38 6.47 31.53
N GLY A 71 -22.21 6.52 32.18
CA GLY A 71 -21.63 5.36 32.86
C GLY A 71 -20.73 4.46 32.03
N GLN A 72 -19.53 4.93 31.69
CA GLN A 72 -18.22 4.28 31.89
C GLN A 72 -17.19 5.26 31.36
N SER A 73 -16.11 5.50 32.10
CA SER A 73 -14.99 6.32 31.67
C SER A 73 -14.41 5.71 30.38
N GLN A 74 -14.90 6.15 29.21
CA GLN A 74 -14.30 5.84 27.92
C GLN A 74 -12.95 6.57 27.91
N GLN A 75 -11.96 5.92 28.51
CA GLN A 75 -10.58 6.37 28.42
C GLN A 75 -10.29 6.53 26.92
N HIS A 76 -9.94 7.74 26.52
CA HIS A 76 -9.60 8.04 25.14
C HIS A 76 -8.27 7.32 24.85
N ILE A 77 -8.37 6.08 24.38
CA ILE A 77 -7.21 5.28 24.02
C ILE A 77 -6.85 5.63 22.58
N GLU A 78 -5.59 6.03 22.38
CA GLU A 78 -5.04 6.39 21.09
C GLU A 78 -4.34 5.20 20.42
N CYS A 79 -4.28 5.21 19.10
CA CYS A 79 -3.55 4.24 18.31
C CYS A 79 -2.04 4.41 18.53
N VAL A 80 -1.39 3.40 19.12
CA VAL A 80 0.06 3.45 19.41
C VAL A 80 0.95 3.60 18.16
N VAL A 81 0.39 3.37 16.96
CA VAL A 81 1.11 3.53 15.69
C VAL A 81 1.04 4.95 15.13
N CYS A 82 -0.12 5.61 15.15
CA CYS A 82 -0.32 6.88 14.45
C CYS A 82 -1.05 7.97 15.25
N GLY A 83 -1.36 7.74 16.53
CA GLY A 83 -2.04 8.71 17.40
C GLY A 83 -3.56 8.84 17.18
N ASP A 84 -4.07 8.45 16.02
CA ASP A 84 -5.52 8.48 15.72
C ASP A 84 -6.36 7.66 16.73
N LYS A 85 -7.66 7.96 16.85
CA LYS A 85 -8.59 7.32 17.79
C LYS A 85 -8.54 5.78 17.66
N SER A 86 -8.26 5.09 18.76
CA SER A 86 -8.27 3.62 18.76
C SER A 86 -9.71 3.10 18.72
N SER A 87 -9.91 1.99 18.00
CA SER A 87 -11.14 1.18 18.04
C SER A 87 -11.03 0.01 19.00
N GLY A 88 -9.94 -0.10 19.77
CA GLY A 88 -9.64 -1.21 20.67
C GLY A 88 -8.35 -1.95 20.31
N LYS A 89 -8.18 -3.11 20.94
CA LYS A 89 -6.99 -3.96 20.77
C LYS A 89 -7.12 -4.80 19.50
N HIS A 90 -6.18 -4.65 18.57
CA HIS A 90 -6.06 -5.47 17.37
C HIS A 90 -4.63 -5.98 17.26
N TYR A 91 -4.46 -7.27 16.98
CA TYR A 91 -3.14 -7.88 16.80
C TYR A 91 -2.21 -7.69 18.01
N GLY A 92 -2.78 -7.68 19.22
CA GLY A 92 -2.02 -7.51 20.47
C GLY A 92 -1.86 -6.07 20.96
N GLN A 93 -2.24 -5.03 20.18
CA GLN A 93 -2.05 -3.63 20.57
C GLN A 93 -3.26 -2.72 20.27
N PHE A 94 -3.40 -1.62 21.03
CA PHE A 94 -4.43 -0.62 20.79
C PHE A 94 -4.15 0.15 19.49
N THR A 95 -5.00 -0.04 18.49
CA THR A 95 -4.81 0.57 17.17
C THR A 95 -6.11 1.12 16.60
N CYS A 96 -6.00 1.97 15.58
CA CYS A 96 -7.14 2.44 14.80
C CYS A 96 -7.46 1.49 13.63
N GLU A 97 -8.64 1.61 13.03
CA GLU A 97 -9.07 0.77 11.89
C GLU A 97 -8.11 0.85 10.68
N GLY A 98 -7.50 2.02 10.46
CA GLY A 98 -6.52 2.21 9.39
C GLY A 98 -5.26 1.35 9.59
N CYS A 99 -4.69 1.36 10.80
CA CYS A 99 -3.48 0.60 11.11
C CYS A 99 -3.76 -0.90 11.25
N LYS A 100 -4.91 -1.28 11.81
CA LYS A 100 -5.43 -2.65 11.83
C LYS A 100 -5.50 -3.25 10.41
N SER A 101 -6.21 -2.58 9.50
CA SER A 101 -6.41 -3.09 8.14
C SER A 101 -5.11 -3.10 7.33
N PHE A 102 -4.26 -2.08 7.50
CA PHE A 102 -2.94 -2.02 6.90
C PHE A 102 -2.09 -3.21 7.33
N PHE A 103 -1.92 -3.42 8.64
CA PHE A 103 -1.13 -4.52 9.18
C PHE A 103 -1.63 -5.89 8.68
N LYS A 104 -2.95 -6.11 8.71
CA LYS A 104 -3.57 -7.34 8.16
C LYS A 104 -3.15 -7.60 6.71
N ARG A 105 -3.27 -6.59 5.84
CA ARG A 105 -2.92 -6.74 4.41
C ARG A 105 -1.43 -6.99 4.21
N SER A 106 -0.58 -6.21 4.89
CA SER A 106 0.87 -6.33 4.78
C SER A 106 1.35 -7.69 5.22
N VAL A 107 0.87 -8.17 6.37
CA VAL A 107 1.29 -9.46 6.91
C VAL A 107 0.70 -10.60 6.12
N ARG A 108 -0.60 -10.64 5.78
CA ARG A 108 -1.21 -11.78 5.07
C ARG A 108 -0.61 -12.05 3.70
N ARG A 109 -0.17 -11.00 3.00
CA ARG A 109 0.46 -11.10 1.68
C ARG A 109 1.99 -11.03 1.75
N ASN A 110 2.56 -11.04 2.95
CA ASN A 110 4.00 -10.93 3.18
C ASN A 110 4.64 -9.79 2.38
N LEU A 111 3.98 -8.62 2.36
CA LEU A 111 4.40 -7.48 1.56
C LEU A 111 5.69 -6.89 2.11
N THR A 112 6.67 -6.74 1.23
CA THR A 112 7.90 -5.99 1.50
C THR A 112 7.74 -4.59 0.93
N TYR A 113 7.94 -3.59 1.78
CA TYR A 113 7.91 -2.18 1.37
C TYR A 113 9.31 -1.61 1.35
N THR A 114 9.52 -0.57 0.55
CA THR A 114 10.78 0.19 0.50
C THR A 114 10.55 1.61 0.97
N CYS A 115 11.40 2.12 1.85
CA CYS A 115 11.39 3.54 2.21
C CYS A 115 12.09 4.35 1.11
N ARG A 116 11.52 5.49 0.73
CA ARG A 116 12.14 6.44 -0.23
C ARG A 116 13.01 7.50 0.44
N ALA A 117 13.08 7.50 1.77
CA ALA A 117 13.83 8.43 2.60
C ALA A 117 14.70 7.64 3.61
N ASN A 118 14.93 8.18 4.80
CA ASN A 118 15.93 7.67 5.74
C ASN A 118 15.41 6.54 6.66
N ARG A 119 14.37 5.79 6.25
CA ARG A 119 13.77 4.68 7.04
C ARG A 119 13.30 5.06 8.45
N ASN A 120 13.05 6.35 8.67
CA ASN A 120 12.63 6.95 9.93
C ASN A 120 11.53 8.02 9.74
N CYS A 121 10.64 7.81 8.76
CA CYS A 121 9.55 8.74 8.49
C CYS A 121 8.60 8.82 9.69
N PRO A 122 8.13 10.02 10.07
CA PRO A 122 7.10 10.19 11.09
C PRO A 122 5.79 9.54 10.63
N ILE A 123 5.05 8.96 11.58
CA ILE A 123 3.79 8.26 11.31
C ILE A 123 2.71 8.88 12.20
N ASP A 124 1.97 9.81 11.61
CA ASP A 124 0.87 10.56 12.24
C ASP A 124 -0.47 10.25 11.57
N GLN A 125 -1.59 10.71 12.15
CA GLN A 125 -2.93 10.47 11.63
C GLN A 125 -3.09 10.87 10.15
N HIS A 126 -2.59 12.04 9.78
CA HIS A 126 -2.76 12.64 8.45
C HIS A 126 -1.77 12.06 7.43
N HIS A 127 -0.53 11.78 7.84
CA HIS A 127 0.57 11.44 6.94
C HIS A 127 1.03 9.97 7.00
N ARG A 128 0.37 9.11 7.79
CA ARG A 128 0.68 7.66 7.91
C ARG A 128 0.72 6.89 6.59
N ASN A 129 0.10 7.39 5.53
CA ASN A 129 0.09 6.74 4.21
C ASN A 129 1.33 7.10 3.36
N GLN A 130 2.13 8.09 3.76
CA GLN A 130 3.26 8.59 2.96
C GLN A 130 4.42 7.60 2.89
N CYS A 131 4.63 6.78 3.93
CA CYS A 131 5.65 5.74 3.91
C CYS A 131 5.15 4.42 4.52
N GLN A 132 4.78 3.48 3.65
CA GLN A 132 4.32 2.15 4.04
C GLN A 132 5.40 1.35 4.79
N TYR A 133 6.67 1.49 4.39
CA TYR A 133 7.78 0.83 5.09
C TYR A 133 7.87 1.27 6.55
N CYS A 134 7.94 2.58 6.80
CA CYS A 134 8.07 3.10 8.16
C CYS A 134 6.82 2.80 9.00
N ARG A 135 5.64 2.81 8.36
CA ARG A 135 4.39 2.41 9.02
C ARG A 135 4.42 0.96 9.46
N LEU A 136 4.77 0.03 8.56
CA LEU A 136 4.83 -1.41 8.89
C LEU A 136 5.93 -1.69 9.93
N LYS A 137 7.10 -1.08 9.77
CA LYS A 137 8.19 -1.13 10.74
C LYS A 137 7.72 -0.67 12.13
N LYS A 138 6.96 0.42 12.22
CA LYS A 138 6.40 0.91 13.49
C LYS A 138 5.35 -0.06 14.06
N CYS A 139 4.46 -0.62 13.24
CA CYS A 139 3.51 -1.65 13.67
C CYS A 139 4.21 -2.85 14.34
N LEU A 140 5.29 -3.35 13.73
CA LEU A 140 6.08 -4.44 14.30
C LEU A 140 6.83 -4.01 15.56
N LYS A 141 7.40 -2.80 15.56
CA LYS A 141 8.14 -2.25 16.70
C LYS A 141 7.28 -2.09 17.96
N VAL A 142 6.00 -1.72 17.82
CA VAL A 142 5.07 -1.63 18.95
C VAL A 142 4.52 -3.00 19.38
N GLY A 143 4.89 -4.08 18.68
CA GLY A 143 4.49 -5.44 19.04
C GLY A 143 3.17 -5.92 18.44
N MET A 144 2.73 -5.38 17.29
CA MET A 144 1.63 -6.00 16.55
C MET A 144 2.06 -7.36 15.99
N ARG A 145 1.25 -8.40 16.19
CA ARG A 145 1.56 -9.79 15.82
C ARG A 145 0.43 -10.46 15.05
N ARG A 146 0.77 -11.50 14.26
CA ARG A 146 -0.20 -12.23 13.42
C ARG A 146 -1.16 -13.11 14.24
N GLU A 147 -0.75 -13.56 15.43
CA GLU A 147 -1.37 -14.59 16.30
C GLU A 147 -2.72 -15.13 15.79
#